data_AF-A0A1J5I5R3-F1
#
_entry.id   AF-A0A1J5I5R3-F1
#
_cell.length_a   1.000
_cell.length_b   1.000
_cell.length_c   1.000
_cell.angle_alpha   90.00
_cell.angle_beta   90.00
_cell.angle_gamma   90.00
#
_symmetry.space_group_name_H-M   'P 1'
#
loop_
_entity.id
_entity.type
_entity.pdbx_description
1 polymer ?
#
loop_
_entity_poly.entity_id
_entity_poly.type
_entity_poly.pdbx_seq_one_letter_code
_entity_poly.pdbx_strand_id
1 'polypeptide(L)'
;MALMPAGGRKMSRRCGVVVFGMLMVLASSLHAAAPLQIAGFALGAPIEHYRERLKMDTALPLRHEEYLSEVEAKDLPGFKNGYLVFGTCLEPHKIVKIRLKYADSSKSFFNQLLQRFEARFGKPTAYRGDAFQTFIAWKWSFTDQRDGSRVSMILQHYSGDDDEYTNGNSVKLTWWSQVEAERLCDQKKTGADPARSSTPEPKAGRVDFDFLVPK
;
A
#
# COMPACT_ATOMS: atom_id res chain seq x y z
N MET A 1 -91.89 35.88 16.84
CA MET A 1 -91.26 37.21 17.00
C MET A 1 -90.07 37.02 17.91
N ALA A 2 -88.82 37.35 17.62
CA ALA A 2 -88.26 38.25 16.62
C ALA A 2 -86.79 37.87 16.28
N LEU A 3 -86.43 38.13 15.02
CA LEU A 3 -85.16 38.67 14.49
C LEU A 3 -83.78 38.13 14.93
N MET A 4 -83.09 37.58 13.92
CA MET A 4 -81.63 37.51 13.66
C MET A 4 -80.94 38.91 13.65
N PRO A 5 -79.60 39.05 13.40
CA PRO A 5 -78.43 38.14 13.55
C PRO A 5 -77.18 38.85 14.16
N ALA A 6 -76.05 38.14 14.31
CA ALA A 6 -74.72 38.48 13.70
C ALA A 6 -73.51 37.92 14.48
N GLY A 7 -72.47 37.52 13.74
CA GLY A 7 -71.08 37.66 14.20
C GLY A 7 -70.34 36.35 14.49
N GLY A 8 -69.54 35.89 13.54
CA GLY A 8 -68.79 34.63 13.63
C GLY A 8 -67.37 34.74 14.21
N ARG A 9 -66.74 33.57 14.45
CA ARG A 9 -65.43 33.18 13.86
C ARG A 9 -64.98 31.80 14.35
N LYS A 10 -64.78 30.93 13.35
CA LYS A 10 -63.63 30.02 13.12
C LYS A 10 -63.24 28.99 14.21
N MET A 11 -63.71 27.77 13.92
CA MET A 11 -62.91 26.60 13.54
C MET A 11 -61.93 25.99 14.55
N SER A 12 -62.45 24.94 15.19
CA SER A 12 -61.80 23.76 15.76
C SER A 12 -60.63 23.20 14.92
N ARG A 13 -59.54 22.76 15.55
CA ARG A 13 -59.14 21.34 15.66
C ARG A 13 -57.66 21.13 16.08
N ARG A 14 -57.53 20.42 17.21
CA ARG A 14 -56.65 19.26 17.49
C ARG A 14 -55.12 19.41 17.62
N CYS A 15 -54.68 18.85 18.76
CA CYS A 15 -53.37 18.32 19.12
C CYS A 15 -52.46 17.87 17.96
N GLY A 16 -51.19 18.23 18.07
CA GLY A 16 -50.09 17.60 17.35
C GLY A 16 -48.77 17.96 18.03
N VAL A 17 -48.33 17.14 18.98
CA VAL A 17 -46.97 17.19 19.52
C VAL A 17 -46.03 16.75 18.41
N VAL A 18 -45.21 17.66 17.90
CA VAL A 18 -44.18 17.36 16.89
C VAL A 18 -42.93 16.88 17.62
N VAL A 19 -42.74 15.57 17.70
CA VAL A 19 -41.46 14.96 18.12
C VAL A 19 -40.54 14.95 16.91
N PHE A 20 -39.58 15.87 16.90
CA PHE A 20 -38.54 15.96 15.88
C PHE A 20 -37.50 14.86 16.13
N GLY A 21 -37.74 13.67 15.58
CA GLY A 21 -36.82 12.53 15.67
C GLY A 21 -35.59 12.75 14.80
N MET A 22 -34.49 13.17 15.44
CA MET A 22 -33.15 13.25 14.85
C MET A 22 -32.66 11.83 14.52
N LEU A 23 -32.85 11.42 13.26
CA LEU A 23 -32.32 10.16 12.73
C LEU A 23 -30.81 10.34 12.50
N MET A 24 -30.01 10.10 13.55
CA MET A 24 -28.56 9.96 13.45
C MET A 24 -28.23 8.72 12.60
N VAL A 25 -28.04 8.93 11.29
CA VAL A 25 -27.43 7.94 10.41
C VAL A 25 -25.98 7.78 10.86
N LEU A 26 -25.72 6.77 11.70
CA LEU A 26 -24.39 6.27 11.96
C LEU A 26 -23.86 5.73 10.63
N ALA A 27 -23.15 6.57 9.88
CA ALA A 27 -22.33 6.16 8.76
C ALA A 27 -21.24 5.24 9.31
N SER A 28 -21.50 3.94 9.34
CA SER A 28 -20.48 2.94 9.57
C SER A 28 -19.51 3.04 8.40
N SER A 29 -18.37 3.71 8.61
CA SER A 29 -17.24 3.66 7.70
C SER A 29 -16.84 2.20 7.57
N LEU A 30 -17.30 1.54 6.51
CA LEU A 30 -16.90 0.17 6.18
C LEU A 30 -15.41 0.24 5.83
N HIS A 31 -14.55 0.08 6.85
CA HIS A 31 -13.12 0.02 6.64
C HIS A 31 -12.86 -1.25 5.82
N ALA A 32 -12.51 -1.07 4.54
CA ALA A 32 -12.18 -2.18 3.68
C ALA A 32 -10.99 -2.94 4.30
N ALA A 33 -11.13 -4.26 4.43
CA ALA A 33 -10.05 -5.11 4.92
C ALA A 33 -8.82 -4.97 4.01
N ALA A 34 -7.63 -5.06 4.62
CA ALA A 34 -6.38 -4.92 3.89
C ALA A 34 -6.28 -5.97 2.75
N PRO A 35 -5.90 -5.57 1.52
CA PRO A 35 -5.62 -6.53 0.47
C PRO A 35 -4.34 -7.30 0.82
N LEU A 36 -4.49 -8.60 1.05
CA LEU A 36 -3.37 -9.50 1.34
C LEU A 36 -2.94 -10.32 0.11
N GLN A 37 -3.70 -10.29 -0.99
CA GLN A 37 -3.46 -11.16 -2.14
C GLN A 37 -3.58 -10.40 -3.45
N ILE A 38 -2.72 -10.76 -4.41
CA ILE A 38 -2.82 -10.32 -5.81
C ILE A 38 -2.18 -11.35 -6.74
N ALA A 39 -2.74 -11.53 -7.94
CA ALA A 39 -2.27 -12.49 -8.95
C ALA A 39 -2.09 -13.92 -8.39
N GLY A 40 -2.92 -14.30 -7.41
CA GLY A 40 -2.83 -15.60 -6.74
C GLY A 40 -1.71 -15.74 -5.70
N PHE A 41 -0.88 -14.72 -5.46
CA PHE A 41 0.11 -14.69 -4.38
C PHE A 41 -0.44 -13.97 -3.15
N ALA A 42 -0.23 -14.54 -1.96
CA ALA A 42 -0.68 -13.97 -0.70
C ALA A 42 0.49 -13.57 0.20
N LEU A 43 0.40 -12.39 0.82
CA LEU A 43 1.22 -12.00 1.96
C LEU A 43 1.00 -13.01 3.09
N GLY A 44 2.08 -13.38 3.78
CA GLY A 44 2.05 -14.34 4.88
C GLY A 44 2.09 -15.81 4.46
N ALA A 45 1.90 -16.12 3.17
CA ALA A 45 2.03 -17.48 2.70
C ALA A 45 3.51 -17.88 2.58
N PRO A 46 3.85 -19.16 2.83
CA PRO A 46 5.17 -19.70 2.52
C PRO A 46 5.47 -19.56 1.02
N ILE A 47 6.69 -19.15 0.68
CA ILE A 47 7.15 -18.99 -0.71
C ILE A 47 7.09 -20.33 -1.46
N GLU A 48 7.24 -21.44 -0.73
CA GLU A 48 7.22 -22.80 -1.24
C GLU A 48 5.93 -23.18 -1.95
N HIS A 49 4.81 -22.61 -1.52
CA HIS A 49 3.51 -22.84 -2.15
C HIS A 49 3.47 -22.37 -3.61
N TYR A 50 4.43 -21.53 -4.01
CA TYR A 50 4.46 -20.91 -5.32
C TYR A 50 5.69 -21.29 -6.16
N ARG A 51 6.48 -22.30 -5.78
CA ARG A 51 7.70 -22.71 -6.50
C ARG A 51 7.51 -22.85 -8.00
N GLU A 52 6.39 -23.43 -8.44
CA GLU A 52 6.10 -23.63 -9.86
C GLU A 52 5.91 -22.33 -10.63
N ARG A 53 5.58 -21.23 -9.94
CA ARG A 53 5.29 -19.90 -10.48
C ARG A 53 6.41 -18.89 -10.21
N LEU A 54 7.49 -19.33 -9.56
CA LEU A 54 8.64 -18.50 -9.20
C LEU A 54 9.93 -19.07 -9.80
N LYS A 55 10.88 -18.19 -10.11
CA LYS A 55 12.22 -18.58 -10.55
C LYS A 55 13.11 -18.70 -9.32
N MET A 56 13.05 -19.84 -8.62
CA MET A 56 13.72 -20.00 -7.33
C MET A 56 15.25 -19.84 -7.39
N ASP A 57 15.84 -20.01 -8.58
CA ASP A 57 17.24 -19.78 -8.88
C ASP A 57 17.66 -18.31 -8.91
N THR A 58 16.70 -17.37 -8.96
CA THR A 58 16.96 -15.93 -8.87
C THR A 58 16.84 -15.38 -7.45
N ALA A 59 16.65 -16.25 -6.45
CA ALA A 59 16.49 -15.83 -5.07
C ALA A 59 17.78 -15.20 -4.52
N LEU A 60 17.72 -13.92 -4.14
CA LEU A 60 18.88 -13.15 -3.68
C LEU A 60 18.52 -12.29 -2.45
N PRO A 61 19.44 -12.12 -1.48
CA PRO A 61 19.25 -11.18 -0.37
C PRO A 61 19.05 -9.75 -0.88
N LEU A 62 18.14 -9.00 -0.24
CA LEU A 62 17.99 -7.59 -0.54
C LEU A 62 19.16 -6.79 0.04
N ARG A 63 19.86 -6.03 -0.80
CA ARG A 63 20.94 -5.14 -0.37
C ARG A 63 20.40 -4.10 0.61
N HIS A 64 21.07 -3.93 1.76
CA HIS A 64 20.66 -3.07 2.88
C HIS A 64 19.41 -3.54 3.65
N GLU A 65 18.82 -4.68 3.28
CA GLU A 65 17.75 -5.36 4.00
C GLU A 65 18.03 -6.88 3.99
N GLU A 66 19.23 -7.31 4.37
CA GLU A 66 19.72 -8.69 4.19
C GLU A 66 18.90 -9.75 4.97
N TYR A 67 18.06 -9.29 5.91
CA TYR A 67 17.03 -10.07 6.60
C TYR A 67 15.81 -10.41 5.73
N LEU A 68 15.84 -10.00 4.46
CA LEU A 68 14.87 -10.32 3.42
C LEU A 68 15.59 -10.85 2.19
N SER A 69 14.89 -11.66 1.41
CA SER A 69 15.33 -12.08 0.08
C SER A 69 14.23 -11.87 -0.94
N GLU A 70 14.61 -11.49 -2.16
CA GLU A 70 13.70 -11.35 -3.29
C GLU A 70 13.84 -12.52 -4.26
N VAL A 71 12.75 -12.85 -4.95
CA VAL A 71 12.69 -13.89 -5.98
C VAL A 71 11.76 -13.47 -7.10
N GLU A 72 12.18 -13.68 -8.34
CA GLU A 72 11.37 -13.33 -9.50
C GLU A 72 10.16 -14.25 -9.67
N ALA A 73 9.05 -13.68 -10.11
CA ALA A 73 7.95 -14.45 -10.65
C ALA A 73 8.25 -14.92 -12.08
N LYS A 74 7.72 -16.08 -12.45
CA LYS A 74 7.60 -16.50 -13.85
C LYS A 74 6.55 -15.65 -14.57
N ASP A 75 6.26 -15.98 -15.82
CA ASP A 75 5.25 -15.27 -16.60
C ASP A 75 3.87 -15.31 -15.91
N LEU A 76 3.26 -14.13 -15.81
CA LEU A 76 2.00 -13.92 -15.13
C LEU A 76 1.03 -13.23 -16.10
N PRO A 77 -0.16 -13.80 -16.34
CA PRO A 77 -1.16 -13.16 -17.22
C PRO A 77 -1.49 -11.73 -16.77
N GLY A 78 -1.36 -10.78 -17.69
CA GLY A 78 -1.63 -9.35 -17.43
C GLY A 78 -0.47 -8.59 -16.78
N PHE A 79 0.67 -9.23 -16.53
CA PHE A 79 1.85 -8.61 -15.93
C PHE A 79 3.08 -8.76 -16.84
N LYS A 80 3.90 -7.72 -16.90
CA LYS A 80 5.17 -7.71 -17.63
C LYS A 80 6.24 -8.49 -16.87
N ASN A 81 6.34 -8.26 -15.57
CA ASN A 81 7.21 -8.95 -14.64
C ASN A 81 6.76 -8.71 -13.20
N GLY A 82 7.40 -9.38 -12.25
CA GLY A 82 7.15 -9.19 -10.84
C GLY A 82 8.14 -9.97 -9.98
N TYR A 83 8.20 -9.61 -8.71
CA TYR A 83 9.00 -10.32 -7.73
C TYR A 83 8.30 -10.30 -6.37
N LEU A 84 8.61 -11.33 -5.59
CA LEU A 84 8.15 -11.48 -4.21
C LEU A 84 9.34 -11.28 -3.28
N VAL A 85 9.08 -10.79 -2.09
CA VAL A 85 10.10 -10.68 -1.03
C VAL A 85 9.63 -11.48 0.16
N PHE A 86 10.51 -12.30 0.71
CA PHE A 86 10.25 -13.17 1.85
C PHE A 86 11.29 -12.97 2.97
N GLY A 87 10.89 -13.27 4.20
CA GLY A 87 11.75 -13.17 5.38
C GLY A 87 12.83 -14.26 5.43
N THR A 88 13.97 -13.96 6.07
CA THR A 88 15.08 -14.91 6.25
C THR A 88 15.53 -15.06 7.71
N CYS A 89 14.95 -14.28 8.65
CA CYS A 89 15.39 -14.25 10.04
C CYS A 89 14.39 -14.83 11.04
N LEU A 90 13.19 -14.23 11.15
CA LEU A 90 12.20 -14.52 12.19
C LEU A 90 11.23 -15.61 11.75
N GLU A 91 10.59 -15.41 10.60
CA GLU A 91 9.72 -16.37 9.94
C GLU A 91 10.26 -16.63 8.53
N PRO A 92 11.31 -17.45 8.41
CA PRO A 92 11.93 -17.73 7.12
C PRO A 92 10.91 -18.19 6.08
N HIS A 93 11.10 -17.73 4.84
CA HIS A 93 10.32 -18.11 3.66
C HIS A 93 8.89 -17.58 3.61
N LYS A 94 8.47 -16.76 4.58
CA LYS A 94 7.16 -16.12 4.57
C LYS A 94 7.15 -14.87 3.69
N ILE A 95 6.20 -14.76 2.77
CA ILE A 95 6.09 -13.60 1.86
C ILE A 95 5.68 -12.34 2.64
N VAL A 96 6.47 -11.28 2.53
CA VAL A 96 6.24 -9.99 3.19
C VAL A 96 6.06 -8.82 2.22
N LYS A 97 6.55 -8.92 0.98
CA LYS A 97 6.27 -7.93 -0.09
C LYS A 97 5.91 -8.64 -1.40
N ILE A 98 5.02 -8.04 -2.16
CA ILE A 98 4.64 -8.46 -3.52
C ILE A 98 4.74 -7.23 -4.41
N ARG A 99 5.57 -7.25 -5.47
CA ARG A 99 5.64 -6.18 -6.46
C ARG A 99 5.41 -6.74 -7.85
N LEU A 100 4.39 -6.23 -8.52
CA LEU A 100 4.03 -6.66 -9.87
C LEU A 100 3.95 -5.44 -10.79
N LYS A 101 4.47 -5.59 -12.01
CA LYS A 101 4.38 -4.61 -13.07
C LYS A 101 3.37 -5.08 -14.10
N TYR A 102 2.39 -4.25 -14.41
CA TYR A 102 1.36 -4.60 -15.40
C TYR A 102 1.94 -4.60 -16.82
N ALA A 103 1.36 -5.44 -17.68
CA ALA A 103 1.73 -5.51 -19.09
C ALA A 103 1.35 -4.21 -19.84
N ASP A 104 0.19 -3.64 -19.51
CA ASP A 104 -0.24 -2.35 -20.03
C ASP A 104 0.43 -1.21 -19.23
N SER A 105 1.30 -0.46 -19.90
CA SER A 105 2.06 0.67 -19.34
C SER A 105 1.34 2.02 -19.44
N SER A 106 0.16 2.08 -20.07
CA SER A 106 -0.51 3.34 -20.38
C SER A 106 -1.08 4.05 -19.14
N LYS A 107 -1.11 5.39 -19.18
CA LYS A 107 -1.76 6.20 -18.15
C LYS A 107 -3.28 5.99 -18.09
N SER A 108 -3.91 5.65 -19.22
CA SER A 108 -5.35 5.35 -19.27
C SER A 108 -5.67 4.07 -18.51
N PHE A 109 -4.86 3.02 -18.65
CA PHE A 109 -4.99 1.79 -17.85
C PHE A 109 -4.75 2.05 -16.37
N PHE A 110 -3.77 2.88 -16.02
CA PHE A 110 -3.56 3.32 -14.64
C PHE A 110 -4.78 4.00 -14.04
N ASN A 111 -5.38 4.96 -14.75
CA ASN A 111 -6.57 5.67 -14.28
C ASN A 111 -7.75 4.71 -14.07
N GLN A 112 -7.91 3.74 -14.97
CA GLN A 112 -8.90 2.68 -14.87
C GLN A 112 -8.67 1.76 -13.66
N LEU A 113 -7.41 1.42 -13.35
CA LEU A 113 -7.07 0.68 -12.13
C LEU A 113 -7.34 1.51 -10.88
N LEU A 114 -6.94 2.78 -10.89
CA LEU A 114 -7.14 3.70 -9.77
C LEU A 114 -8.61 3.80 -9.40
N GLN A 115 -9.51 3.97 -10.38
CA GLN A 115 -10.96 3.98 -10.13
C GLN A 115 -11.45 2.69 -9.47
N ARG A 116 -10.97 1.52 -9.91
CA ARG A 116 -11.34 0.22 -9.34
C ARG A 116 -10.78 0.05 -7.92
N PHE A 117 -9.58 0.55 -7.66
CA PHE A 117 -8.96 0.53 -6.34
C PHE A 117 -9.72 1.43 -5.38
N GLU A 118 -10.08 2.65 -5.81
CA GLU A 118 -10.89 3.57 -5.01
C GLU A 118 -12.28 3.01 -4.71
N ALA A 119 -12.93 2.40 -5.71
CA ALA A 119 -14.24 1.78 -5.52
C ALA A 119 -14.20 0.62 -4.50
N ARG A 120 -13.08 -0.12 -4.43
CA ARG A 120 -12.93 -1.28 -3.55
C ARG A 120 -12.40 -0.95 -2.15
N PHE A 121 -11.47 0.01 -2.06
CA PHE A 121 -10.70 0.29 -0.83
C PHE A 121 -10.91 1.70 -0.30
N GLY A 122 -11.74 2.52 -0.94
CA GLY A 122 -11.90 3.92 -0.62
C GLY A 122 -10.75 4.79 -1.15
N LYS A 123 -10.74 6.06 -0.76
CA LYS A 123 -9.73 7.03 -1.22
C LYS A 123 -8.33 6.67 -0.69
N PRO A 124 -7.26 6.93 -1.46
CA PRO A 124 -5.89 6.69 -1.00
C PRO A 124 -5.56 7.57 0.22
N THR A 125 -4.78 7.00 1.13
CA THR A 125 -4.31 7.68 2.35
C THR A 125 -3.21 8.71 2.10
N ALA A 126 -2.45 8.59 1.00
CA ALA A 126 -1.39 9.52 0.66
C ALA A 126 -1.04 9.50 -0.83
N TYR A 127 -0.61 10.66 -1.34
CA TYR A 127 0.15 10.76 -2.59
C TYR A 127 1.65 10.63 -2.31
N ARG A 128 2.37 9.91 -3.16
CA ARG A 128 3.82 9.65 -3.07
C ARG A 128 4.53 9.87 -4.42
N GLY A 129 3.84 10.47 -5.38
CA GLY A 129 4.43 10.82 -6.67
C GLY A 129 5.24 12.11 -6.60
N ASP A 130 5.83 12.49 -7.73
CA ASP A 130 6.47 13.79 -7.89
C ASP A 130 5.44 14.88 -8.22
N ALA A 131 5.91 16.14 -8.20
CA ALA A 131 5.10 17.32 -8.50
C ALA A 131 4.79 17.50 -10.00
N PHE A 132 5.63 16.93 -10.87
CA PHE A 132 5.53 17.05 -12.34
C PHE A 132 4.63 15.98 -12.97
N GLN A 133 4.14 15.03 -12.15
CA GLN A 133 3.35 13.87 -12.53
C GLN A 133 4.05 12.90 -13.48
N THR A 134 5.38 12.94 -13.55
CA THR A 134 6.20 11.94 -14.27
C THR A 134 6.15 10.61 -13.53
N PHE A 135 6.19 10.67 -12.20
CA PHE A 135 5.95 9.57 -11.28
C PHE A 135 4.69 9.86 -10.45
N ILE A 136 3.68 9.00 -10.59
CA ILE A 136 2.43 9.06 -9.83
C ILE A 136 2.39 7.84 -8.91
N ALA A 137 2.16 8.05 -7.62
CA ALA A 137 2.03 6.94 -6.68
C ALA A 137 0.94 7.22 -5.64
N TRP A 138 -0.12 6.40 -5.63
CA TRP A 138 -1.19 6.46 -4.64
C TRP A 138 -1.03 5.35 -3.62
N LYS A 139 -1.01 5.70 -2.34
CA LYS A 139 -0.81 4.76 -1.23
C LYS A 139 -2.08 4.62 -0.40
N TRP A 140 -2.48 3.38 -0.16
CA TRP A 140 -3.42 2.97 0.87
C TRP A 140 -2.65 2.35 2.03
N SER A 141 -3.05 2.69 3.24
CA SER A 141 -2.48 2.17 4.47
C SER A 141 -3.60 1.55 5.28
N PHE A 142 -3.40 0.30 5.69
CA PHE A 142 -4.36 -0.48 6.42
C PHE A 142 -3.73 -0.90 7.75
N THR A 143 -4.50 -0.76 8.83
CA THR A 143 -4.13 -1.21 10.16
C THR A 143 -5.23 -2.14 10.65
N ASP A 144 -4.90 -3.41 10.90
CA ASP A 144 -5.85 -4.33 11.53
C ASP A 144 -5.98 -3.95 13.01
N GLN A 145 -7.23 -3.78 13.48
CA GLN A 145 -7.53 -3.34 14.83
C GLN A 145 -7.33 -4.44 15.87
N ARG A 146 -7.26 -5.70 15.46
CA ARG A 146 -7.16 -6.85 16.37
C ARG A 146 -5.74 -7.10 16.84
N ASP A 147 -4.78 -7.01 15.93
CA ASP A 147 -3.37 -7.35 16.19
C ASP A 147 -2.41 -6.18 15.91
N GLY A 148 -2.92 -5.04 15.41
CA GLY A 148 -2.09 -3.89 15.05
C GLY A 148 -1.26 -4.09 13.79
N SER A 149 -1.53 -5.14 12.99
CA SER A 149 -0.81 -5.44 11.76
C SER A 149 -0.98 -4.32 10.73
N ARG A 150 0.14 -3.85 10.18
CA ARG A 150 0.18 -2.77 9.19
C ARG A 150 0.49 -3.32 7.81
N VAL A 151 -0.41 -3.04 6.87
CA VAL A 151 -0.25 -3.39 5.46
C VAL A 151 -0.37 -2.13 4.62
N SER A 152 0.42 -2.01 3.57
CA SER A 152 0.24 -0.96 2.58
C SER A 152 0.08 -1.50 1.18
N MET A 153 -0.75 -0.83 0.40
CA MET A 153 -0.86 -1.01 -1.04
C MET A 153 -0.45 0.29 -1.73
N ILE A 154 0.38 0.20 -2.77
CA ILE A 154 0.76 1.36 -3.58
C ILE A 154 0.52 1.04 -5.06
N LEU A 155 -0.29 1.85 -5.72
CA LEU A 155 -0.46 1.83 -7.18
C LEU A 155 0.40 2.95 -7.77
N GLN A 156 1.24 2.63 -8.76
CA GLN A 156 2.23 3.54 -9.32
C GLN A 156 2.15 3.58 -10.85
N HIS A 157 2.42 4.75 -11.41
CA HIS A 157 2.65 4.98 -12.83
C HIS A 157 3.91 5.81 -13.00
N TYR A 158 4.77 5.39 -13.94
CA TYR A 158 5.92 6.16 -14.37
C TYR A 158 5.86 6.36 -15.88
N SER A 159 6.08 7.61 -16.32
CA SER A 159 6.09 8.02 -17.72
C SER A 159 7.29 8.89 -18.07
N GLY A 160 8.42 8.70 -17.38
CA GLY A 160 9.65 9.44 -17.67
C GLY A 160 10.35 8.92 -18.92
N ASP A 161 11.20 9.76 -19.49
CA ASP A 161 12.08 9.39 -20.60
C ASP A 161 13.50 9.34 -20.04
N ASP A 162 13.81 8.21 -19.39
CA ASP A 162 15.13 7.96 -18.85
C ASP A 162 15.51 6.50 -19.05
N ASP A 163 16.82 6.26 -19.18
CA ASP A 163 17.37 4.95 -19.50
C ASP A 163 17.49 4.02 -18.27
N GLU A 164 17.23 4.53 -17.05
CA GLU A 164 17.47 3.84 -15.78
C GLU A 164 16.18 3.24 -15.17
N TYR A 165 15.05 3.92 -15.31
CA TYR A 165 13.76 3.56 -14.75
C TYR A 165 12.82 3.00 -15.79
N THR A 166 12.24 1.85 -15.46
CA THR A 166 11.33 1.20 -16.39
C THR A 166 9.93 1.84 -16.35
N ASN A 167 9.50 2.40 -17.48
CA ASN A 167 8.17 2.98 -17.69
C ASN A 167 6.99 2.02 -17.46
N GLY A 168 5.86 2.58 -17.01
CA GLY A 168 4.57 1.89 -16.93
C GLY A 168 3.98 1.77 -15.54
N ASN A 169 3.08 0.80 -15.37
CA ASN A 169 2.20 0.67 -14.21
C ASN A 169 2.66 -0.44 -13.28
N SER A 170 2.65 -0.20 -11.97
CA SER A 170 2.96 -1.24 -10.99
C SER A 170 2.11 -1.16 -9.74
N VAL A 171 1.97 -2.28 -9.06
CA VAL A 171 1.30 -2.40 -7.77
C VAL A 171 2.23 -3.08 -6.78
N LYS A 172 2.26 -2.54 -5.56
CA LYS A 172 3.07 -3.05 -4.45
C LYS A 172 2.16 -3.34 -3.27
N LEU A 173 2.29 -4.53 -2.70
CA LEU A 173 1.74 -4.89 -1.38
C LEU A 173 2.89 -5.12 -0.41
N THR A 174 2.78 -4.61 0.80
CA THR A 174 3.82 -4.76 1.85
C THR A 174 3.18 -4.97 3.21
N TRP A 175 3.57 -6.04 3.90
CA TRP A 175 3.25 -6.27 5.30
C TRP A 175 4.33 -5.66 6.19
N TRP A 176 4.18 -4.39 6.54
CA TRP A 176 5.18 -3.61 7.28
C TRP A 176 5.47 -4.17 8.66
N SER A 177 4.45 -4.66 9.38
CA SER A 177 4.68 -5.26 10.70
C SER A 177 5.60 -6.47 10.63
N GLN A 178 5.51 -7.28 9.58
CA GLN A 178 6.38 -8.44 9.40
C GLN A 178 7.79 -8.07 8.91
N VAL A 179 7.89 -7.13 7.98
CA VAL A 179 9.19 -6.58 7.57
C VAL A 179 9.96 -6.04 8.78
N GLU A 180 9.28 -5.33 9.66
CA GLU A 180 9.87 -4.80 10.89
C GLU A 180 10.26 -5.90 11.88
N ALA A 181 9.45 -6.96 11.99
CA ALA A 181 9.75 -8.09 12.87
C ALA A 181 11.00 -8.86 12.40
N GLU A 182 11.15 -9.07 11.09
CA GLU A 182 12.37 -9.63 10.46
C GLU A 182 13.60 -8.74 10.74
N ARG A 183 13.47 -7.42 10.54
CA ARG A 183 14.54 -6.44 10.83
C ARG A 183 15.01 -6.51 12.27
N LEU A 184 14.08 -6.57 13.22
CA LEU A 184 14.38 -6.64 14.65
C LEU A 184 15.04 -7.98 15.03
N CYS A 185 14.65 -9.08 14.38
CA CYS A 185 15.31 -10.37 14.55
C CYS A 185 16.78 -10.30 14.11
N ASP A 186 17.03 -9.70 12.95
CA ASP A 186 18.37 -9.65 12.37
C ASP A 186 19.31 -8.75 13.18
N GLN A 187 18.82 -7.61 13.65
CA GLN A 187 19.57 -6.74 14.56
C GLN A 187 19.99 -7.44 15.86
N LYS A 188 19.11 -8.28 16.42
CA LYS A 188 19.45 -9.08 17.61
C LYS A 188 20.53 -10.12 17.30
N LYS A 189 20.54 -10.70 16.09
CA LYS A 189 21.55 -11.69 15.68
C LYS A 189 22.91 -11.05 15.40
N THR A 190 22.93 -9.89 14.74
CA THR A 190 24.16 -9.20 14.34
C THR A 190 24.77 -8.34 15.46
N GLY A 191 24.04 -8.13 16.56
CA GLY A 191 24.46 -7.21 17.62
C GLY A 191 24.47 -5.75 17.15
N ALA A 192 23.86 -5.46 16.01
CA ALA A 192 23.76 -4.14 15.43
C ALA A 192 22.72 -3.32 16.20
N ASP A 193 23.20 -2.52 17.15
CA ASP A 193 22.41 -1.40 17.66
C ASP A 193 22.04 -0.50 16.46
N PRO A 194 20.77 -0.11 16.26
CA PRO A 194 20.42 0.83 15.18
C PRO A 194 21.18 2.16 15.27
N ALA A 195 21.65 2.53 16.47
CA ALA A 195 22.54 3.68 16.70
C ALA A 195 24.04 3.41 16.37
N ARG A 196 24.45 2.15 16.16
CA ARG A 196 25.83 1.72 15.88
C ARG A 196 26.07 1.23 14.45
N SER A 197 25.06 1.28 13.57
CA SER A 197 25.27 1.08 12.12
C SER A 197 26.04 2.23 11.44
N SER A 198 26.77 3.04 12.21
CA SER A 198 27.92 3.73 11.65
C SER A 198 28.99 2.68 11.37
N THR A 199 29.02 2.14 10.14
CA THR A 199 30.32 2.03 9.47
C THR A 199 31.04 3.35 9.77
N PRO A 200 32.23 3.36 10.39
CA PRO A 200 32.94 4.61 10.60
C PRO A 200 32.90 5.34 9.26
N GLU A 201 32.27 6.52 9.20
CA GLU A 201 32.35 7.31 7.98
C GLU A 201 33.85 7.39 7.69
N PRO A 202 34.29 6.91 6.50
CA PRO A 202 35.69 6.95 6.18
C PRO A 202 36.10 8.40 6.37
N LYS A 203 36.97 8.66 7.37
CA LYS A 203 37.43 10.01 7.64
C LYS A 203 37.94 10.53 6.31
N ALA A 204 37.35 11.62 5.82
CA ALA A 204 37.79 12.27 4.60
C ALA A 204 39.21 12.77 4.84
N GLY A 205 40.19 11.89 4.62
CA GLY A 205 41.59 12.24 4.53
C GLY A 205 41.80 13.15 3.32
N ARG A 206 43.04 13.51 3.05
CA ARG A 206 43.36 14.25 1.82
C ARG A 206 42.91 13.41 0.62
N VAL A 207 41.87 13.87 -0.05
CA VAL A 207 41.22 13.16 -1.15
C VAL A 207 42.02 13.38 -2.43
N ASP A 208 42.36 12.29 -3.10
CA ASP A 208 42.91 12.32 -4.45
C ASP A 208 41.75 12.40 -5.45
N PHE A 209 41.58 13.56 -6.09
CA PHE A 209 40.50 13.76 -7.06
C PHE A 209 40.73 12.98 -8.34
N ASP A 210 41.97 12.63 -8.70
CA ASP A 210 42.26 11.81 -9.87
C ASP A 210 41.76 10.36 -9.70
N PHE A 211 41.53 9.92 -8.45
CA PHE A 211 40.91 8.64 -8.13
C PHE A 211 39.37 8.69 -8.13
N LEU A 212 38.78 9.87 -7.91
CA LEU A 212 37.33 10.05 -7.80
C LEU A 212 36.66 10.50 -9.10
N VAL A 213 37.42 11.13 -10.00
CA VAL A 213 36.91 11.62 -11.28
C VAL A 213 37.11 10.54 -12.34
N PRO A 214 36.06 10.16 -13.10
CA PRO A 214 36.20 9.27 -14.25
C PRO A 214 37.25 9.81 -15.23
N LYS A 215 38.17 8.96 -15.69
CA LYS A 215 39.16 9.30 -16.72
C LYS A 215 38.58 9.19 -18.12
#